data_AF-A0A7J8NQ25-F1
#
_entry.id   AF-A0A7J8NQ25-F1
#
_cell.length_a   1.000
_cell.length_b   1.000
_cell.length_c   1.000
_cell.angle_alpha   90.00
_cell.angle_beta   90.00
_cell.angle_gamma   90.00
#
_symmetry.space_group_name_H-M   'P 1'
#
loop_
_entity.id
_entity.type
_entity.pdbx_description
1 polymer ?
#
loop_
_entity_poly.entity_id
_entity_poly.type
_entity_poly.pdbx_seq_one_letter_code
_entity_poly.pdbx_strand_id
1 'polypeptide(L)'
;VIQGDVLKTDLPYFDICVANIPYQISSPLTFKLLFHQPAFRCAIIMFQREFAMRLVAQPGDNLYCRLSVNTQFYARVSHLLKVGKNNFRPPPKVDSSVVRIEPRKPRPEVNHKEWDGFIRICFIRKNKTLGSIFKQKNVLSLLEKNYKTLQALQGPQNVSLSGNDDMEIARLGDESMEMDDGMDDDMDMECNEAEGEGEVSEFKNKVISVLKEGKFEEQRASKLSQESFLTLLSMFNMAGIHFS
;
A
#
# COMPACT_ATOMS: atom_id res chain seq x y z
N VAL A 1 29.79 -4.31 14.04
CA VAL A 1 29.53 -3.59 12.77
C VAL A 1 29.10 -4.63 11.77
N ILE A 2 27.93 -4.46 11.16
CA ILE A 2 27.46 -5.35 10.09
C ILE A 2 27.69 -4.59 8.78
N GLN A 3 28.50 -5.15 7.88
CA GLN A 3 28.79 -4.56 6.58
C GLN A 3 27.94 -5.26 5.52
N GLY A 4 27.05 -4.51 4.86
CA GLY A 4 26.16 -5.07 3.85
C GLY A 4 25.11 -4.06 3.39
N ASP A 5 24.30 -4.48 2.43
CA ASP A 5 23.11 -3.75 2.01
C ASP A 5 22.01 -3.93 3.05
N VAL A 6 21.67 -2.85 3.76
CA VAL A 6 20.66 -2.88 4.83
C VAL A 6 19.27 -3.30 4.32
N LEU A 7 18.95 -3.12 3.04
CA LEU A 7 17.68 -3.54 2.48
C LEU A 7 17.62 -5.06 2.29
N LYS A 8 18.76 -5.72 2.07
CA LYS A 8 18.87 -7.17 1.89
C LYS A 8 19.25 -7.92 3.16
N THR A 9 19.92 -7.26 4.10
CA THR A 9 20.45 -7.88 5.32
C THR A 9 19.37 -8.10 6.37
N ASP A 10 19.31 -9.26 7.02
CA ASP A 10 18.43 -9.48 8.16
C ASP A 10 18.84 -8.63 9.36
N LEU A 11 17.89 -7.87 9.90
CA LEU A 11 18.14 -7.00 11.05
C LEU A 11 18.05 -7.83 12.33
N PRO A 12 19.01 -7.72 13.27
CA PRO A 12 18.88 -8.32 14.59
C PRO A 12 17.77 -7.60 15.38
N TYR A 13 17.33 -8.19 16.49
CA TYR A 13 16.44 -7.50 17.43
C TYR A 13 17.07 -6.20 17.94
N PHE A 14 16.26 -5.14 18.03
CA PHE A 14 16.63 -3.88 18.67
C PHE A 14 15.41 -3.20 19.30
N ASP A 15 15.64 -2.43 20.38
CA ASP A 15 14.60 -1.62 21.00
C ASP A 15 14.46 -0.25 20.33
N ILE A 16 15.58 0.37 19.94
CA ILE A 16 15.61 1.72 19.38
C ILE A 16 16.47 1.72 18.12
N CYS A 17 15.94 2.30 17.04
CA CYS A 17 16.70 2.59 15.83
C CYS A 17 16.94 4.10 15.73
N VAL A 18 18.17 4.54 15.52
CA VAL A 18 18.49 5.93 15.18
C VAL A 18 19.25 5.90 13.88
N ALA A 19 18.78 6.64 12.87
CA ALA A 19 19.37 6.58 11.55
C ALA A 19 19.36 7.93 10.83
N ASN A 20 20.48 8.25 10.19
CA ASN A 20 20.58 9.26 9.15
C ASN A 20 20.79 8.53 7.83
N ILE A 21 19.74 8.44 7.02
CA ILE A 21 19.72 7.55 5.86
C ILE A 21 19.86 8.34 4.55
N PRO A 22 20.50 7.75 3.52
CA PRO A 22 20.40 8.25 2.16
C PRO A 22 18.94 8.31 1.72
N TYR A 23 18.58 9.36 1.02
CA TYR A 23 17.18 9.65 0.70
C TYR A 23 16.54 8.62 -0.24
N GLN A 24 17.36 7.98 -1.08
CA GLN A 24 16.96 6.97 -2.07
C GLN A 24 16.41 5.70 -1.43
N ILE A 25 16.81 5.39 -0.19
CA ILE A 25 16.36 4.18 0.50
C ILE A 25 15.28 4.45 1.56
N SER A 26 14.74 5.68 1.61
CA SER A 26 13.82 6.11 2.67
C SER A 26 12.55 5.27 2.74
N SER A 27 11.89 5.07 1.60
CA SER A 27 10.66 4.29 1.48
C SER A 27 10.89 2.81 1.81
N PRO A 28 11.79 2.07 1.13
CA PRO A 28 11.99 0.65 1.40
C PRO A 28 12.52 0.39 2.83
N LEU A 29 13.36 1.27 3.38
CA LEU A 29 13.80 1.12 4.77
C LEU A 29 12.65 1.34 5.76
N THR A 30 11.77 2.31 5.51
CA THR A 30 10.59 2.56 6.37
C THR A 30 9.72 1.31 6.44
N PHE A 31 9.39 0.70 5.30
CA PHE A 31 8.62 -0.55 5.28
C PHE A 31 9.37 -1.72 5.91
N LYS A 32 10.68 -1.87 5.64
CA LYS A 32 11.50 -2.89 6.28
C LYS A 32 11.46 -2.80 7.81
N LEU A 33 11.49 -1.58 8.35
CA LEU A 33 11.35 -1.36 9.79
C LEU A 33 9.93 -1.66 10.27
N LEU A 34 8.89 -1.13 9.61
CA LEU A 34 7.49 -1.40 10.00
C LEU A 34 7.15 -2.90 10.05
N PHE A 35 7.79 -3.71 9.20
CA PHE A 35 7.61 -5.15 9.13
C PHE A 35 8.61 -5.97 9.95
N HIS A 36 9.60 -5.32 10.58
CA HIS A 36 10.56 -6.01 11.43
C HIS A 36 9.87 -6.64 12.66
N GLN A 37 10.20 -7.90 12.92
CA GLN A 37 9.75 -8.63 14.09
C GLN A 37 10.95 -9.23 14.84
N PRO A 38 10.94 -9.22 16.19
CA PRO A 38 9.94 -8.60 17.07
C PRO A 38 9.86 -7.06 16.94
N ALA A 39 8.68 -6.50 17.16
CA ALA A 39 8.46 -5.05 17.01
C ALA A 39 9.30 -4.23 18.02
N PHE A 40 10.16 -3.36 17.50
CA PHE A 40 10.95 -2.41 18.27
C PHE A 40 10.08 -1.38 19.02
N ARG A 41 10.69 -0.63 19.94
CA ARG A 41 10.00 0.40 20.74
C ARG A 41 9.79 1.69 19.96
N CYS A 42 10.85 2.25 19.39
CA CYS A 42 10.76 3.43 18.53
C CYS A 42 11.93 3.54 17.55
N ALA A 43 11.72 4.23 16.44
CA ALA A 43 12.76 4.63 15.50
C ALA A 43 12.79 6.16 15.37
N ILE A 44 13.97 6.76 15.43
CA ILE A 44 14.21 8.19 15.24
C ILE A 44 15.05 8.34 13.98
N ILE A 45 14.41 8.68 12.88
CA ILE A 45 15.03 8.66 11.56
C ILE A 45 14.97 10.05 10.94
N MET A 46 16.09 10.46 10.34
CA MET A 46 16.16 11.66 9.55
C MET A 46 15.86 11.36 8.08
N PHE A 47 14.87 12.07 7.52
CA PHE A 47 14.45 11.99 6.13
C PHE A 47 14.58 13.35 5.44
N GLN A 48 14.39 13.40 4.11
CA GLN A 48 14.09 14.65 3.42
C GLN A 48 12.85 15.30 4.02
N ARG A 49 12.80 16.64 4.00
CA ARG A 49 11.66 17.39 4.53
C ARG A 49 10.33 16.95 3.93
N GLU A 50 10.27 16.81 2.60
CA GLU A 50 9.02 16.44 1.91
C GLU A 50 8.57 15.02 2.30
N PHE A 51 9.48 14.04 2.23
CA PHE A 51 9.21 12.66 2.64
C PHE A 51 8.73 12.56 4.10
N ALA A 52 9.42 13.25 5.01
CA ALA A 52 9.01 13.33 6.42
C ALA A 52 7.59 13.88 6.58
N MET A 53 7.24 14.92 5.80
CA MET A 53 5.92 15.52 5.84
C MET A 53 4.84 14.61 5.24
N ARG A 54 5.16 13.80 4.22
CA ARG A 54 4.26 12.75 3.71
C ARG A 54 3.95 11.71 4.78
N LEU A 55 4.94 11.27 5.55
CA LEU A 55 4.72 10.27 6.62
C LEU A 55 3.72 10.74 7.68
N VAL A 56 3.74 12.04 8.04
CA VAL A 56 2.87 12.61 9.07
C VAL A 56 1.59 13.25 8.54
N ALA A 57 1.43 13.35 7.22
CA ALA A 57 0.27 13.98 6.57
C ALA A 57 -1.04 13.31 7.01
N GLN A 58 -2.05 14.11 7.31
CA GLN A 58 -3.36 13.67 7.74
C GLN A 58 -4.36 13.66 6.58
N PRO A 59 -5.50 12.94 6.70
CA PRO A 59 -6.55 13.00 5.70
C PRO A 59 -6.98 14.45 5.42
N GLY A 60 -6.97 14.83 4.15
CA GLY A 60 -7.25 16.19 3.67
C GLY A 60 -6.00 17.01 3.35
N ASP A 61 -4.82 16.63 3.83
CA ASP A 61 -3.58 17.32 3.53
C ASP A 61 -3.13 17.08 2.08
N ASN A 62 -2.49 18.07 1.48
CA ASN A 62 -1.95 17.97 0.12
C ASN A 62 -0.94 16.81 -0.03
N LEU A 63 -0.12 16.60 1.00
CA LEU A 63 0.92 15.56 1.04
C LEU A 63 0.39 14.19 1.49
N TYR A 64 -0.91 14.06 1.76
CA TYR A 64 -1.51 12.77 2.10
C TYR A 64 -1.46 11.83 0.90
N CYS A 65 -0.87 10.66 1.09
CA CYS A 65 -0.69 9.64 0.07
C CYS A 65 -0.68 8.23 0.67
N ARG A 66 -0.50 7.21 -0.19
CA ARG A 66 -0.40 5.80 0.22
C ARG A 66 0.63 5.56 1.32
N LEU A 67 1.79 6.21 1.24
CA LEU A 67 2.85 6.13 2.27
C LEU A 67 2.33 6.60 3.65
N SER A 68 1.57 7.70 3.68
CA SER A 68 0.94 8.22 4.90
C SER A 68 0.02 7.19 5.52
N VAL A 69 -0.89 6.63 4.70
CA VAL A 69 -1.90 5.66 5.16
C VAL A 69 -1.24 4.40 5.70
N ASN A 70 -0.35 3.79 4.92
CA ASN A 70 0.32 2.54 5.30
C ASN A 70 1.18 2.71 6.55
N THR A 71 1.98 3.78 6.63
CA THR A 71 2.85 4.00 7.80
C THR A 71 2.01 4.24 9.06
N GLN A 72 0.97 5.08 8.98
CA GLN A 72 0.13 5.43 10.14
C GLN A 72 -0.80 4.29 10.59
N PHE A 73 -1.10 3.38 9.66
CA PHE A 73 -1.83 2.16 9.95
C PHE A 73 -1.02 1.23 10.87
N TYR A 74 0.27 1.03 10.58
CA TYR A 74 1.14 0.15 11.38
C TYR A 74 1.86 0.85 12.53
N ALA A 75 2.02 2.17 12.50
CA ALA A 75 2.79 2.92 13.49
C ALA A 75 2.16 4.28 13.84
N ARG A 76 2.52 4.82 15.00
CA ARG A 76 2.36 6.25 15.29
C ARG A 76 3.57 6.99 14.75
N VAL A 77 3.34 8.06 14.01
CA VAL A 77 4.39 8.85 13.37
C VAL A 77 4.32 10.28 13.89
N SER A 78 5.44 10.85 14.28
CA SER A 78 5.51 12.22 14.78
C SER A 78 6.71 12.95 14.19
N HIS A 79 6.48 14.16 13.66
CA HIS A 79 7.56 15.05 13.26
C HIS A 79 8.17 15.67 14.52
N LEU A 80 9.48 15.50 14.71
CA LEU A 80 10.17 15.99 15.91
C LEU A 80 10.78 17.37 15.69
N LEU A 81 11.60 17.51 14.64
CA LEU A 81 12.29 18.76 14.33
C LEU A 81 12.70 18.86 12.87
N LYS A 82 12.92 20.10 12.41
CA LYS A 82 13.49 20.43 11.11
C LYS A 82 15.01 20.57 11.23
N VAL A 83 15.76 20.01 10.28
CA VAL A 83 17.22 20.18 10.17
C VAL A 83 17.53 20.92 8.88
N GLY A 84 18.16 22.08 8.99
CA GLY A 84 18.54 22.88 7.81
C GLY A 84 19.72 22.24 7.06
N LYS A 85 19.72 22.32 5.73
CA LYS A 85 20.78 21.76 4.85
C LYS A 85 22.21 22.21 5.19
N ASN A 86 22.38 23.37 5.82
CA ASN A 86 23.70 23.89 6.22
C ASN A 86 24.34 23.12 7.37
N ASN A 87 23.61 22.20 8.02
CA ASN A 87 24.14 21.32 9.07
C ASN A 87 24.85 20.07 8.51
N PHE A 88 24.93 19.93 7.18
CA PHE A 88 25.51 18.77 6.51
C PHE A 88 26.80 19.13 5.79
N ARG A 89 27.66 18.13 5.59
CA ARG A 89 28.89 18.24 4.80
C ARG A 89 29.02 17.05 3.84
N PRO A 90 28.92 17.24 2.51
CA PRO A 90 28.51 18.47 1.83
C PRO A 90 27.03 18.82 2.07
N PRO A 91 26.61 20.10 1.93
CA PRO A 91 25.21 20.49 2.06
C PRO A 91 24.33 19.84 0.96
N PRO A 92 23.20 19.19 1.31
CA PRO A 92 22.23 18.70 0.33
C PRO A 92 21.44 19.85 -0.31
N LYS A 93 20.73 19.55 -1.40
CA LYS A 93 19.87 20.53 -2.10
C LYS A 93 18.64 20.93 -1.29
N VAL A 94 18.15 20.04 -0.43
CA VAL A 94 16.89 20.17 0.32
C VAL A 94 17.12 20.04 1.82
N ASP A 95 16.21 20.62 2.61
CA ASP A 95 16.20 20.46 4.07
C ASP A 95 15.79 19.04 4.48
N SER A 96 16.12 18.68 5.72
CA SER A 96 15.78 17.39 6.33
C SER A 96 14.81 17.58 7.50
N SER A 97 14.26 16.46 7.98
CA SER A 97 13.42 16.43 9.16
C SER A 97 13.59 15.12 9.90
N VAL A 98 13.60 15.20 11.23
CA VAL A 98 13.67 14.03 12.10
C VAL A 98 12.24 13.62 12.45
N VAL A 99 11.95 12.33 12.28
CA VAL A 99 10.65 11.72 12.52
C VAL A 99 10.81 10.59 13.53
N ARG A 100 9.86 10.49 14.46
CA ARG A 100 9.69 9.35 15.35
C ARG A 100 8.65 8.40 14.77
N ILE A 101 8.98 7.12 14.69
CA ILE A 101 8.08 6.04 14.26
C ILE A 101 7.96 5.04 15.42
N GLU A 102 6.74 4.78 15.87
CA GLU A 102 6.45 3.86 16.98
C GLU A 102 5.46 2.80 16.50
N PRO A 103 5.89 1.55 16.28
CA PRO A 103 4.99 0.47 15.87
C PRO A 103 3.82 0.31 16.84
N ARG A 104 2.61 0.14 16.31
CA ARG A 104 1.42 -0.08 17.13
C ARG A 104 1.48 -1.45 17.80
N LYS A 105 1.06 -1.49 19.07
CA LYS A 105 0.96 -2.70 19.89
C LYS A 105 -0.45 -2.71 20.53
N PRO A 106 -1.32 -3.71 20.24
CA PRO A 106 -1.11 -4.81 19.31
C PRO A 106 -1.01 -4.34 17.85
N ARG A 107 -0.39 -5.17 17.01
CA ARG A 107 -0.34 -4.93 15.56
C ARG A 107 -1.73 -5.17 14.97
N PRO A 108 -2.20 -4.34 14.02
CA PRO A 108 -3.47 -4.61 13.35
C PRO A 108 -3.50 -5.99 12.68
N GLU A 109 -4.54 -6.76 12.95
CA GLU A 109 -4.77 -8.10 12.40
C GLU A 109 -5.42 -8.02 11.02
N VAL A 110 -4.68 -7.49 10.04
CA VAL A 110 -5.13 -7.38 8.65
C VAL A 110 -4.08 -8.02 7.74
N ASN A 111 -4.52 -8.79 6.76
CA ASN A 111 -3.63 -9.34 5.73
C ASN A 111 -2.93 -8.18 5.01
N HIS A 112 -1.60 -8.15 5.09
CA HIS A 112 -0.81 -7.05 4.54
C HIS A 112 -0.97 -6.92 3.01
N LYS A 113 -1.00 -8.05 2.28
CA LYS A 113 -1.13 -8.04 0.82
C LYS A 113 -2.47 -7.47 0.40
N GLU A 114 -3.52 -7.89 1.11
CA GLU A 114 -4.88 -7.42 0.89
C GLU A 114 -5.00 -5.91 1.14
N TRP A 115 -4.47 -5.44 2.28
CA TRP A 115 -4.47 -4.03 2.64
C TRP A 115 -3.69 -3.18 1.64
N ASP A 116 -2.46 -3.57 1.28
CA ASP A 116 -1.65 -2.76 0.36
C ASP A 116 -2.24 -2.75 -1.06
N GLY A 117 -2.76 -3.89 -1.54
CA GLY A 117 -3.47 -3.98 -2.83
C GLY A 117 -4.69 -3.05 -2.87
N PHE A 118 -5.50 -3.06 -1.81
CA PHE A 118 -6.66 -2.18 -1.68
C PHE A 118 -6.27 -0.69 -1.67
N ILE A 119 -5.34 -0.30 -0.79
CA ILE A 119 -4.90 1.10 -0.68
C ILE A 119 -4.24 1.56 -1.99
N ARG A 120 -3.49 0.69 -2.68
CA ARG A 120 -2.91 1.00 -4.00
C ARG A 120 -4.00 1.42 -4.98
N ILE A 121 -5.10 0.66 -5.08
CA ILE A 121 -6.23 1.01 -5.95
C ILE A 121 -6.85 2.35 -5.53
N CYS A 122 -7.12 2.55 -4.24
CA CYS A 122 -7.73 3.79 -3.75
C CYS A 122 -6.90 5.06 -4.07
N PHE A 123 -5.57 4.93 -4.11
CA PHE A 123 -4.66 6.06 -4.31
C PHE A 123 -4.17 6.27 -5.76
N ILE A 124 -4.61 5.46 -6.74
CA ILE A 124 -4.29 5.67 -8.17
C ILE A 124 -4.58 7.12 -8.58
N ARG A 125 -5.77 7.64 -8.22
CA ARG A 125 -6.14 9.05 -8.43
C ARG A 125 -6.80 9.60 -7.17
N LYS A 126 -5.99 9.92 -6.15
CA LYS A 126 -6.46 10.30 -4.80
C LYS A 126 -7.53 11.40 -4.73
N ASN A 127 -7.59 12.28 -5.74
CA ASN A 127 -8.53 13.40 -5.84
C ASN A 127 -9.82 13.08 -6.62
N LYS A 128 -9.91 11.90 -7.24
CA LYS A 128 -11.14 11.40 -7.88
C LYS A 128 -11.97 10.62 -6.85
N THR A 129 -13.24 10.45 -7.14
CA THR A 129 -14.14 9.69 -6.28
C THR A 129 -13.81 8.20 -6.38
N LEU A 130 -13.99 7.45 -5.29
CA LEU A 130 -13.77 6.00 -5.28
C LEU A 130 -14.64 5.31 -6.34
N GLY A 131 -15.89 5.75 -6.51
CA GLY A 131 -16.75 5.26 -7.58
C GLY A 131 -16.13 5.41 -8.97
N SER A 132 -15.45 6.52 -9.25
CA SER A 132 -14.75 6.71 -10.53
C SER A 132 -13.53 5.78 -10.69
N ILE A 133 -12.85 5.45 -9.60
CA ILE A 133 -11.65 4.58 -9.61
C ILE A 133 -12.08 3.13 -9.83
N PHE A 134 -13.03 2.64 -9.04
CA PHE A 134 -13.52 1.26 -9.12
C PHE A 134 -14.36 0.95 -10.38
N LYS A 135 -14.75 1.98 -11.15
CA LYS A 135 -15.38 1.82 -12.48
C LYS A 135 -14.37 1.64 -13.62
N GLN A 136 -13.07 1.81 -13.36
CA GLN A 136 -12.04 1.64 -14.39
C GLN A 136 -11.95 0.18 -14.83
N LYS A 137 -11.81 -0.06 -16.14
CA LYS A 137 -11.78 -1.41 -16.73
C LYS A 137 -10.69 -2.29 -16.10
N ASN A 138 -9.48 -1.75 -15.95
CA ASN A 138 -8.33 -2.48 -15.40
C ASN A 138 -8.52 -2.86 -13.92
N VAL A 139 -9.21 -2.01 -13.15
CA VAL A 139 -9.54 -2.31 -11.74
C VAL A 139 -10.60 -3.40 -11.67
N LEU A 140 -11.64 -3.32 -12.51
CA LEU A 140 -12.69 -4.33 -12.57
C LEU A 140 -12.14 -5.69 -13.00
N SER A 141 -11.31 -5.75 -14.04
CA SER A 141 -10.72 -7.01 -14.52
C SER A 141 -9.82 -7.67 -13.48
N LEU A 142 -9.01 -6.89 -12.75
CA LEU A 142 -8.20 -7.37 -11.64
C LEU A 142 -9.08 -7.99 -10.53
N LEU A 143 -10.09 -7.25 -10.07
CA LEU A 143 -10.96 -7.71 -8.99
C LEU A 143 -11.81 -8.92 -9.39
N GLU A 144 -12.26 -8.97 -10.65
CA GLU A 144 -13.03 -10.08 -11.18
C GLU A 144 -12.19 -11.37 -11.25
N LYS A 145 -10.92 -11.26 -11.66
CA LYS A 145 -9.99 -12.39 -11.66
C LYS A 145 -9.80 -12.96 -10.25
N ASN A 146 -9.59 -12.09 -9.25
CA ASN A 146 -9.45 -12.51 -7.85
C ASN A 146 -10.73 -13.16 -7.34
N TYR A 147 -11.89 -12.57 -7.67
CA TYR A 147 -13.20 -13.08 -7.30
C TYR A 147 -13.46 -14.49 -7.86
N LYS A 148 -13.21 -14.71 -9.16
CA LYS A 148 -13.36 -16.02 -9.82
C LYS A 148 -12.39 -17.06 -9.22
N THR A 149 -11.16 -16.66 -8.92
CA THR A 149 -10.16 -17.54 -8.29
C THR A 149 -10.61 -18.01 -6.91
N LEU A 150 -11.16 -17.11 -6.10
CA LEU A 150 -11.67 -17.45 -4.77
C LEU A 150 -12.90 -18.36 -4.83
N GLN A 151 -13.80 -18.13 -5.79
CA GLN A 151 -14.94 -19.03 -6.02
C GLN A 151 -14.49 -20.44 -6.42
N ALA A 152 -13.46 -20.56 -7.26
CA ALA A 152 -12.89 -21.85 -7.65
C ALA A 152 -12.28 -22.60 -6.45
N LEU A 153 -11.63 -21.88 -5.54
CA LEU A 153 -11.06 -22.46 -4.30
C LEU A 153 -12.13 -22.87 -3.29
N GLN A 154 -13.30 -22.21 -3.29
CA GLN A 154 -14.42 -22.49 -2.39
C GLN A 154 -15.44 -23.49 -2.98
N GLY A 155 -15.24 -23.93 -4.23
CA GLY A 155 -16.08 -24.95 -4.87
C GLY A 155 -16.04 -26.29 -4.13
N PRO A 156 -17.08 -27.14 -4.28
CA PRO A 156 -17.13 -28.44 -3.61
C PRO A 156 -15.95 -29.31 -4.07
N GLN A 157 -15.31 -30.02 -3.13
CA GLN A 157 -14.35 -31.08 -3.46
C GLN A 157 -15.03 -32.15 -4.32
N ASN A 158 -14.98 -32.01 -5.65
CA ASN A 158 -15.15 -33.05 -6.65
C ASN A 158 -15.06 -32.44 -8.05
N VAL A 159 -13.85 -32.22 -8.56
CA VAL A 159 -13.60 -32.37 -10.00
C VAL A 159 -12.21 -32.99 -10.16
N SER A 160 -12.21 -34.20 -10.69
CA SER A 160 -11.07 -34.95 -11.19
C SER A 160 -10.19 -34.10 -12.11
N LEU A 161 -8.89 -34.07 -11.79
CA LEU A 161 -7.83 -33.52 -12.63
C LEU A 161 -7.78 -34.28 -13.96
N SER A 162 -8.26 -33.65 -15.03
CA SER A 162 -7.92 -34.02 -16.40
C SER A 162 -7.89 -32.77 -17.27
N GLY A 163 -6.71 -32.45 -17.80
CA GLY A 163 -6.54 -31.43 -18.82
C GLY A 163 -5.33 -30.57 -18.54
N ASN A 164 -4.24 -30.87 -19.24
CA ASN A 164 -3.05 -30.03 -19.33
C ASN A 164 -3.44 -28.62 -19.77
N ASP A 165 -3.07 -27.63 -18.98
CA ASP A 165 -2.75 -26.31 -19.50
C ASP A 165 -1.49 -25.84 -18.77
N ASP A 166 -0.50 -25.47 -19.58
CA ASP A 166 0.84 -25.10 -19.17
C ASP A 166 0.81 -24.02 -18.09
N MET A 167 1.25 -24.41 -16.90
CA MET A 167 1.53 -23.50 -15.80
C MET A 167 2.82 -22.74 -16.16
N GLU A 168 2.71 -21.73 -17.02
CA GLU A 168 3.67 -20.64 -17.02
C GLU A 168 3.58 -19.95 -15.67
N ILE A 169 4.42 -20.40 -14.74
CA ILE A 169 4.82 -19.63 -13.58
C ILE A 169 5.52 -18.39 -14.15
N ALA A 170 4.74 -17.35 -14.44
CA ALA A 170 5.23 -16.00 -14.44
C ALA A 170 5.77 -15.75 -13.03
N ARG A 171 7.05 -16.06 -12.85
CA ARG A 171 7.89 -15.50 -11.80
C ARG A 171 7.84 -13.99 -12.00
N LEU A 172 6.81 -13.34 -11.45
CA LEU A 172 6.96 -11.98 -11.00
C LEU A 172 8.03 -12.06 -9.93
N GLY A 173 9.22 -11.66 -10.35
CA GLY A 173 10.43 -11.73 -9.58
C GLY A 173 10.23 -11.08 -8.22
N ASP A 174 11.03 -11.58 -7.29
CA ASP A 174 11.51 -10.87 -6.12
C ASP A 174 12.22 -9.58 -6.55
N GLU A 175 11.45 -8.65 -7.13
CA GLU A 175 11.88 -7.30 -7.45
C GLU A 175 11.60 -6.47 -6.22
N SER A 176 12.69 -6.13 -5.55
CA SER A 176 12.83 -5.01 -4.63
C SER A 176 11.75 -3.95 -4.84
N MET A 177 11.10 -3.54 -3.75
CA MET A 177 10.25 -2.35 -3.66
C MET A 177 10.86 -1.16 -4.42
N GLU A 178 10.58 -1.03 -5.72
CA GLU A 178 10.75 0.21 -6.46
C GLU A 178 9.57 1.09 -6.09
N MET A 179 9.66 1.68 -4.91
CA MET A 179 8.85 2.83 -4.55
C MET A 179 9.57 4.07 -5.04
N ASP A 180 9.42 4.36 -6.33
CA ASP A 180 9.58 5.72 -6.81
C ASP A 180 8.41 6.54 -6.27
N ASP A 181 8.62 7.14 -5.09
CA ASP A 181 7.70 8.09 -4.49
C ASP A 181 7.85 9.49 -5.15
N GLY A 182 8.18 9.55 -6.44
CA GLY A 182 8.71 10.74 -7.11
C GLY A 182 8.16 11.04 -8.51
N MET A 183 7.00 10.52 -8.91
CA MET A 183 6.23 11.02 -10.05
C MET A 183 4.79 10.52 -9.90
N ASP A 184 3.79 11.31 -10.29
CA ASP A 184 2.46 10.76 -10.57
C ASP A 184 2.62 9.83 -11.79
N ASP A 185 3.05 8.59 -11.56
CA ASP A 185 3.09 7.56 -12.60
C ASP A 185 1.64 7.14 -12.87
N ASP A 186 1.06 7.72 -13.93
CA ASP A 186 0.04 7.05 -14.72
C ASP A 186 0.65 5.69 -15.16
N MET A 187 0.52 4.67 -14.30
CA MET A 187 0.76 3.28 -14.70
C MET A 187 -0.31 2.92 -15.74
N ASP A 188 0.00 3.17 -17.01
CA ASP A 188 -0.67 2.54 -18.14
C ASP A 188 -0.26 1.07 -18.17
N MET A 189 -0.90 0.28 -17.31
CA MET A 189 -0.90 -1.18 -17.40
C MET A 189 -1.65 -1.56 -18.68
N GLU A 190 -0.91 -1.78 -19.76
CA GLU A 190 -1.42 -2.36 -21.00
C GLU A 190 -1.97 -3.76 -20.71
N CYS A 191 -3.27 -3.96 -20.94
CA CYS A 191 -3.89 -5.29 -20.90
C CYS A 191 -4.61 -5.52 -22.23
N ASN A 192 -4.17 -6.59 -22.90
CA ASN A 192 -4.71 -7.08 -24.15
C ASN A 192 -6.22 -7.34 -24.08
N GLU A 193 -6.89 -7.03 -25.18
CA GLU A 193 -8.32 -7.20 -25.39
C GLU A 193 -8.68 -8.70 -25.50
N ALA A 194 -9.53 -9.17 -24.59
CA ALA A 194 -10.30 -10.39 -24.77
C ALA A 194 -11.67 -10.26 -24.06
N GLU A 195 -12.68 -10.09 -24.92
CA GLU A 195 -14.13 -10.37 -24.86
C GLU A 195 -14.82 -10.75 -23.53
N GLY A 196 -15.94 -10.07 -23.24
CA GLY A 196 -16.91 -10.47 -22.21
C GLY A 196 -17.85 -9.37 -21.70
N GLU A 197 -18.55 -8.62 -22.57
CA GLU A 197 -19.36 -7.45 -22.13
C GLU A 197 -20.54 -7.79 -21.19
N GLY A 198 -20.99 -9.05 -21.14
CA GLY A 198 -22.12 -9.50 -20.32
C GLY A 198 -21.80 -9.69 -18.83
N GLU A 199 -20.74 -10.45 -18.51
CA GLU A 199 -20.35 -10.76 -17.10
C GLU A 199 -19.74 -9.55 -16.39
N VAL A 200 -18.96 -8.75 -17.12
CA VAL A 200 -18.31 -7.54 -16.58
C VAL A 200 -19.37 -6.54 -16.06
N SER A 201 -20.57 -6.53 -16.65
CA SER A 201 -21.68 -5.68 -16.21
C SER A 201 -22.22 -6.07 -14.84
N GLU A 202 -22.39 -7.37 -14.56
CA GLU A 202 -22.93 -7.84 -13.28
C GLU A 202 -21.93 -7.66 -12.14
N PHE A 203 -20.66 -8.05 -12.37
CA PHE A 203 -19.61 -7.86 -11.36
C PHE A 203 -19.38 -6.38 -11.04
N LYS A 204 -19.37 -5.52 -12.06
CA LYS A 204 -19.32 -4.06 -11.89
C LYS A 204 -20.45 -3.54 -11.02
N ASN A 205 -21.68 -4.03 -11.22
CA ASN A 205 -22.82 -3.63 -10.40
C ASN A 205 -22.64 -4.07 -8.94
N LYS A 206 -22.05 -5.24 -8.69
CA LYS A 206 -21.71 -5.73 -7.34
C LYS A 206 -20.64 -4.87 -6.66
N VAL A 207 -19.58 -4.47 -7.37
CA VAL A 207 -18.54 -3.57 -6.82
C VAL A 207 -19.16 -2.21 -6.44
N ILE A 208 -20.02 -1.67 -7.32
CA ILE A 208 -20.68 -0.38 -7.09
C ILE A 208 -21.72 -0.46 -5.96
N SER A 209 -22.43 -1.58 -5.81
CA SER A 209 -23.40 -1.74 -4.73
C SER A 209 -22.73 -1.69 -3.36
N VAL A 210 -21.58 -2.34 -3.19
CA VAL A 210 -20.77 -2.26 -1.96
C VAL A 210 -20.38 -0.81 -1.64
N LEU A 211 -19.93 -0.06 -2.65
CA LEU A 211 -19.57 1.36 -2.47
C LEU A 211 -20.77 2.24 -2.11
N LYS A 212 -21.95 1.95 -2.66
CA LYS A 212 -23.19 2.68 -2.37
C LYS A 212 -23.71 2.39 -0.96
N GLU A 213 -23.72 1.13 -0.58
CA GLU A 213 -24.12 0.68 0.76
C GLU A 213 -23.25 1.33 1.84
N GLY A 214 -21.93 1.39 1.59
CA GLY A 214 -20.97 2.03 2.49
C GLY A 214 -20.92 3.56 2.38
N LYS A 215 -21.71 4.18 1.48
CA LYS A 215 -21.67 5.62 1.17
C LYS A 215 -20.28 6.14 0.77
N PHE A 216 -19.45 5.28 0.18
CA PHE A 216 -18.08 5.58 -0.25
C PHE A 216 -17.98 5.99 -1.73
N GLU A 217 -19.03 5.79 -2.54
CA GLU A 217 -18.99 6.06 -3.99
C GLU A 217 -18.50 7.47 -4.34
N GLU A 218 -19.01 8.50 -3.66
CA GLU A 218 -18.67 9.91 -3.90
C GLU A 218 -17.50 10.41 -3.05
N GLN A 219 -16.97 9.57 -2.16
CA GLN A 219 -15.85 9.94 -1.29
C GLN A 219 -14.52 9.84 -2.06
N ARG A 220 -13.51 10.55 -1.57
CA ARG A 220 -12.18 10.62 -2.20
C ARG A 220 -11.14 10.09 -1.22
N ALA A 221 -10.23 9.25 -1.68
CA ALA A 221 -9.19 8.66 -0.85
C ALA A 221 -8.36 9.73 -0.11
N SER A 222 -8.15 10.90 -0.71
CA SER A 222 -7.42 12.00 -0.08
C SER A 222 -8.03 12.51 1.23
N LYS A 223 -9.29 12.21 1.53
CA LYS A 223 -10.01 12.66 2.74
C LYS A 223 -10.34 11.52 3.71
N LEU A 224 -10.00 10.28 3.38
CA LEU A 224 -10.38 9.12 4.20
C LEU A 224 -9.34 8.80 5.26
N SER A 225 -9.84 8.45 6.44
CA SER A 225 -9.04 7.93 7.55
C SER A 225 -8.77 6.44 7.37
N GLN A 226 -7.81 5.90 8.14
CA GLN A 226 -7.51 4.46 8.16
C GLN A 226 -8.73 3.64 8.60
N GLU A 227 -9.54 4.15 9.54
CA GLU A 227 -10.78 3.49 9.98
C GLU A 227 -11.80 3.40 8.85
N SER A 228 -11.96 4.47 8.06
CA SER A 228 -12.82 4.49 6.88
C SER A 228 -12.38 3.46 5.84
N PHE A 229 -11.07 3.34 5.60
CA PHE A 229 -10.50 2.34 4.72
C PHE A 229 -10.71 0.91 5.24
N LEU A 230 -10.54 0.67 6.54
CA LEU A 230 -10.81 -0.64 7.14
C LEU A 230 -12.27 -1.07 6.98
N THR A 231 -13.20 -0.16 7.25
CA THR A 231 -14.63 -0.42 7.07
C THR A 231 -14.93 -0.78 5.62
N LEU A 232 -14.42 0.00 4.67
CA LEU A 232 -14.64 -0.28 3.25
C LEU A 232 -14.00 -1.61 2.82
N LEU A 233 -12.78 -1.90 3.25
CA LEU A 233 -12.13 -3.18 2.96
C LEU A 233 -12.93 -4.36 3.54
N SER A 234 -13.44 -4.22 4.77
CA SER A 234 -14.27 -5.25 5.38
C SER A 234 -15.56 -5.49 4.60
N MET A 235 -16.19 -4.44 4.05
CA MET A 235 -17.39 -4.57 3.23
C MET A 235 -17.11 -5.31 1.91
N PHE A 236 -15.97 -5.02 1.27
CA PHE A 236 -15.54 -5.77 0.08
C PHE A 236 -15.29 -7.25 0.40
N ASN A 237 -14.57 -7.54 1.48
CA ASN A 237 -14.30 -8.90 1.92
C ASN A 237 -15.59 -9.67 2.24
N MET A 238 -16.57 -9.03 2.89
CA MET A 238 -17.90 -9.64 3.15
C MET A 238 -18.67 -9.93 1.86
N ALA A 239 -18.47 -9.13 0.81
CA ALA A 239 -19.03 -9.39 -0.51
C ALA A 239 -18.23 -10.44 -1.32
N GLY A 240 -17.15 -11.00 -0.74
CA GLY A 240 -16.24 -11.95 -1.38
C GLY A 240 -15.26 -11.31 -2.37
N ILE A 241 -15.16 -9.98 -2.40
CA ILE A 241 -14.25 -9.24 -3.29
C ILE A 241 -12.93 -9.03 -2.56
N HIS A 242 -11.85 -9.57 -3.14
CA HIS A 242 -10.51 -9.52 -2.56
C HIS A 242 -9.51 -8.82 -3.49
N PHE A 243 -8.50 -8.21 -2.88
CA PHE A 243 -7.48 -7.37 -3.51
C PHE A 243 -6.14 -8.08 -3.68
N SER A 244 -6.00 -9.31 -3.19
CA SER A 244 -4.82 -10.17 -3.32
C SER A 244 -5.15 -11.64 -3.52
#